data_AF-A0A508AFA0-F1
#
_entry.id   AF-A0A508AFA0-F1
#
_cell.length_a   1.000
_cell.length_b   1.000
_cell.length_c   1.000
_cell.angle_alpha   90.00
_cell.angle_beta   90.00
_cell.angle_gamma   90.00
#
_symmetry.space_group_name_H-M   'P 1'
#
loop_
_entity.id
_entity.type
_entity.pdbx_description
1 polymer ?
#
loop_
_entity_poly.entity_id
_entity_poly.type
_entity_poly.pdbx_seq_one_letter_code
_entity_poly.pdbx_strand_id
1 'polypeptide(L)'
;MSASRPARGSAPSSRPPLRLKYVEAILCVGFALAFIVWTYLSAPGRLVPCAEQHPPAIDALLPIPDTQPRSVAGQFAEAFATFTHPIIILGLIAAWVVYAYTARMRRLSVSLAIAAAGIPTQFLIALHLAHPAPGSAFSDSIAAFTYSYPNAHITAITLASWVLVTLARAHHRSAMVATGTVLGYAAVAASAVGQWYMGQATLSDLIGGFLLGAAFANLALWVGGIDAILTSWVNRRLSRSSSEKRAAVIYNPTKFDDLSLLRRRVAAEVRASGWRPTVWLETTPDDPGRSMARRALEAGVDLVMVAGGDGTVRAVSSQLAGTDMPMALIPAGTGNLLARNLSVPLDTDAAIRLALHGSRKAIDMVTCTFDDGQERFVVMAGMGLDAQIMESTDSGLKKVIRSGAYAVAAVQNAVPDPFTATITLDDAPPVRRQMVMALMGNVGTITAGMTLFPRATPTDGMVDLLLANPGKVVDWARLGAQILTGQEMEGFTLTRARTVLIEADRPVPFELDGDTAGSTRTLRAEVDQAALHVIVPR
;
A
#
# COMPACT_ATOMS: atom_id res chain seq x y z
N MET A 1 32.83 -46.94 -27.15
CA MET A 1 32.89 -46.21 -25.87
C MET A 1 31.71 -45.27 -25.82
N SER A 2 30.74 -45.59 -24.95
CA SER A 2 29.46 -44.90 -24.78
C SER A 2 29.66 -43.65 -23.92
N ALA A 3 29.28 -42.48 -24.42
CA ALA A 3 29.28 -41.24 -23.64
C ALA A 3 27.89 -41.02 -23.03
N SER A 4 27.81 -41.21 -21.72
CA SER A 4 26.63 -41.06 -20.87
C SER A 4 26.18 -39.60 -20.73
N ARG A 5 24.89 -39.34 -21.01
CA ARG A 5 24.15 -38.13 -20.60
C ARG A 5 24.08 -38.03 -19.07
N PRO A 6 24.18 -36.82 -18.47
CA PRO A 6 23.86 -36.66 -17.05
C PRO A 6 22.33 -36.63 -16.85
N ALA A 7 21.88 -37.33 -15.81
CA ALA A 7 20.49 -37.50 -15.41
C ALA A 7 19.85 -36.19 -14.92
N ARG A 8 18.59 -35.96 -15.30
CA ARG A 8 17.72 -34.92 -14.74
C ARG A 8 17.43 -35.27 -13.28
N GLY A 9 17.97 -34.49 -12.35
CA GLY A 9 17.59 -34.51 -10.95
C GLY A 9 16.14 -34.03 -10.79
N SER A 10 15.32 -34.85 -10.15
CA SER A 10 13.95 -34.54 -9.73
C SER A 10 13.92 -33.33 -8.79
N ALA A 11 13.18 -32.29 -9.16
CA ALA A 11 12.90 -31.15 -8.29
C ALA A 11 12.07 -31.63 -7.08
N PRO A 12 12.42 -31.23 -5.84
CA PRO A 12 11.58 -31.53 -4.69
C PRO A 12 10.28 -30.71 -4.79
N SER A 13 9.14 -31.40 -4.64
CA SER A 13 7.82 -30.77 -4.59
C SER A 13 7.76 -29.77 -3.43
N SER A 14 7.81 -28.47 -3.74
CA SER A 14 7.59 -27.42 -2.75
C SER A 14 6.10 -27.34 -2.43
N ARG A 15 5.66 -28.06 -1.39
CA ARG A 15 4.39 -27.73 -0.73
C ARG A 15 4.52 -26.28 -0.21
N PRO A 16 3.53 -25.39 -0.45
CA PRO A 16 3.59 -24.04 0.07
C PRO A 16 3.61 -24.09 1.61
N PRO A 17 4.44 -23.28 2.29
CA PRO A 17 4.46 -23.26 3.74
C PRO A 17 3.10 -22.78 4.27
N LEU A 18 2.45 -23.63 5.05
CA LEU A 18 1.20 -23.32 5.75
C LEU A 18 1.45 -22.21 6.79
N ARG A 19 0.77 -21.07 6.56
CA ARG A 19 0.19 -20.14 7.55
C ARG A 19 1.13 -19.47 8.57
N LEU A 20 1.69 -18.31 8.20
CA LEU A 20 2.09 -17.25 9.16
C LEU A 20 0.96 -16.26 9.50
N LYS A 21 -0.25 -16.42 8.94
CA LYS A 21 -1.40 -15.50 9.15
C LYS A 21 -1.95 -15.43 10.59
N TYR A 22 -1.39 -16.19 11.54
CA TYR A 22 -1.96 -16.38 12.87
C TYR A 22 -0.96 -16.20 14.02
N VAL A 23 0.25 -15.69 13.77
CA VAL A 23 1.27 -15.57 14.84
C VAL A 23 0.77 -14.68 15.98
N GLU A 24 0.15 -13.55 15.67
CA GLU A 24 -0.42 -12.61 16.66
C GLU A 24 -1.58 -13.24 17.43
N ALA A 25 -2.43 -14.01 16.74
CA ALA A 25 -3.51 -14.74 17.38
C ALA A 25 -2.97 -15.82 18.34
N ILE A 26 -1.93 -16.54 17.93
CA ILE A 26 -1.26 -17.56 18.75
C ILE A 26 -0.60 -16.92 19.97
N LEU A 27 0.10 -15.80 19.81
CA LEU A 27 0.72 -15.07 20.92
C LEU A 27 -0.34 -14.49 21.87
N CYS A 28 -1.41 -13.91 21.35
CA CYS A 28 -2.53 -13.42 22.15
C CYS A 28 -3.13 -14.55 23.01
N VAL A 29 -3.45 -15.70 22.39
CA VAL A 29 -3.98 -16.87 23.09
C VAL A 29 -2.95 -17.41 24.10
N GLY A 30 -1.68 -17.47 23.72
CA GLY A 30 -0.59 -17.93 24.59
C GLY A 30 -0.44 -17.07 25.85
N PHE A 31 -0.38 -15.75 25.71
CA PHE A 31 -0.29 -14.83 26.86
C PHE A 31 -1.56 -14.83 27.70
N ALA A 32 -2.75 -14.92 27.09
CA ALA A 32 -4.01 -15.01 27.82
C ALA A 32 -4.09 -16.30 28.65
N LEU A 33 -3.72 -17.45 28.08
CA LEU A 33 -3.67 -18.73 28.80
C LEU A 33 -2.60 -18.70 29.90
N ALA A 34 -1.41 -18.16 29.60
CA ALA A 34 -0.35 -18.00 30.59
C ALA A 34 -0.82 -17.12 31.75
N PHE A 35 -1.51 -16.01 31.48
CA PHE A 35 -2.09 -15.15 32.52
C PHE A 35 -3.13 -15.89 33.38
N ILE A 36 -4.02 -16.68 32.78
CA ILE A 36 -5.05 -17.44 33.51
C ILE A 36 -4.38 -18.48 34.42
N VAL A 37 -3.45 -19.27 33.87
CA VAL A 37 -2.72 -20.29 34.63
C VAL A 37 -1.89 -19.65 35.74
N TRP A 38 -1.20 -18.55 35.46
CA TRP A 38 -0.42 -17.81 36.45
C TRP A 38 -1.30 -17.27 37.58
N THR A 39 -2.45 -16.67 37.24
CA THR A 39 -3.42 -16.17 38.22
C THR A 39 -3.93 -17.27 39.13
N TYR A 40 -4.24 -18.44 38.58
CA TYR A 40 -4.65 -19.59 39.38
C TYR A 40 -3.58 -20.06 40.38
N LEU A 41 -2.30 -19.98 39.99
CA LEU A 41 -1.17 -20.39 40.84
C LEU A 41 -0.75 -19.33 41.86
N SER A 42 -0.90 -18.05 41.55
CA SER A 42 -0.35 -16.95 42.36
C SER A 42 -1.38 -16.22 43.21
N ALA A 43 -2.66 -16.19 42.80
CA ALA A 43 -3.72 -15.48 43.50
C ALA A 43 -5.01 -16.33 43.55
N PRO A 44 -5.00 -17.48 44.25
CA PRO A 44 -6.21 -18.29 44.41
C PRO A 44 -7.29 -17.44 45.09
N GLY A 45 -8.46 -17.32 44.45
CA GLY A 45 -9.49 -16.35 44.81
C GLY A 45 -10.07 -16.50 46.23
N ARG A 46 -11.09 -15.67 46.54
CA ARG A 46 -11.76 -15.50 47.86
C ARG A 46 -12.20 -16.77 48.63
N LEU A 47 -12.12 -17.97 48.03
CA LEU A 47 -12.55 -19.24 48.62
C LEU A 47 -11.47 -19.94 49.46
N VAL A 48 -10.23 -19.48 49.43
CA VAL A 48 -9.17 -19.99 50.32
C VAL A 48 -9.08 -19.07 51.55
N PRO A 49 -9.30 -19.57 52.78
CA PRO A 49 -9.16 -18.77 54.00
C PRO A 49 -7.77 -18.12 54.08
N CYS A 50 -7.67 -16.85 54.50
CA CYS A 50 -6.38 -16.13 54.60
C CYS A 50 -5.29 -16.87 55.40
N ALA A 51 -5.67 -17.76 56.32
CA ALA A 51 -4.75 -18.56 57.13
C ALA A 51 -4.02 -19.66 56.34
N GLU A 52 -4.50 -20.04 55.15
CA GLU A 52 -3.91 -21.10 54.31
C GLU A 52 -3.20 -20.56 53.05
N GLN A 53 -3.30 -19.25 52.79
CA GLN A 53 -2.64 -18.60 51.66
C GLN A 53 -1.14 -18.48 51.92
N HIS A 54 -0.39 -19.49 51.48
CA HIS A 54 1.06 -19.39 51.41
C HIS A 54 1.42 -18.53 50.20
N PRO A 55 2.29 -17.50 50.35
CA PRO A 55 2.79 -16.75 49.21
C PRO A 55 3.45 -17.74 48.22
N PRO A 56 3.21 -17.59 46.91
CA PRO A 56 3.76 -18.52 45.94
C PRO A 56 5.28 -18.58 46.09
N ALA A 57 5.87 -19.77 46.00
CA ALA A 57 7.29 -20.00 46.30
C ALA A 57 8.25 -19.08 45.49
N ILE A 58 7.79 -18.54 44.36
CA ILE A 58 8.53 -17.58 43.56
C ILE A 58 8.74 -16.23 44.28
N ASP A 59 7.84 -15.82 45.16
CA ASP A 59 7.95 -14.55 45.89
C ASP A 59 9.06 -14.61 46.95
N ALA A 60 9.43 -15.81 47.41
CA ALA A 60 10.60 -16.01 48.27
C ALA A 60 11.94 -15.76 47.55
N LEU A 61 11.98 -15.80 46.21
CA LEU A 61 13.19 -15.52 45.43
C LEU A 61 13.57 -14.04 45.46
N LEU A 62 12.59 -13.16 45.68
CA LEU A 62 12.79 -11.71 45.68
C LEU A 62 11.95 -11.06 46.80
N PRO A 63 12.40 -11.17 48.07
CA PRO A 63 11.68 -10.60 49.20
C PRO A 63 11.56 -9.08 49.09
N ILE A 64 10.52 -8.53 49.72
CA ILE A 64 10.26 -7.09 49.71
C ILE A 64 11.30 -6.40 50.60
N PRO A 65 11.98 -5.36 50.08
CA PRO A 65 12.94 -4.62 50.87
C PRO A 65 12.25 -3.73 51.90
N ASP A 66 12.88 -3.57 53.07
CA ASP A 66 12.48 -2.56 54.05
C ASP A 66 12.97 -1.18 53.57
N THR A 67 12.06 -0.35 53.08
CA THR A 67 12.40 0.90 52.39
C THR A 67 11.84 2.14 53.08
N GLN A 68 12.61 3.21 53.03
CA GLN A 68 12.25 4.50 53.60
C GLN A 68 11.69 5.44 52.53
N PRO A 69 10.44 5.93 52.65
CA PRO A 69 9.83 6.80 51.65
C PRO A 69 10.60 8.08 51.38
N ARG A 70 11.21 8.66 52.42
CA ARG A 70 11.97 9.91 52.34
C ARG A 70 13.42 9.74 51.89
N SER A 71 13.89 8.51 51.65
CA SER A 71 15.19 8.29 51.02
C SER A 71 15.20 8.82 49.57
N VAL A 72 16.38 9.14 49.04
CA VAL A 72 16.53 9.58 47.64
C VAL A 72 15.93 8.54 46.68
N ALA A 73 16.24 7.25 46.89
CA ALA A 73 15.70 6.16 46.08
C ALA A 73 14.18 6.02 46.23
N GLY A 74 13.62 6.20 47.44
CA GLY A 74 12.18 6.19 47.68
C GLY A 74 11.44 7.31 46.94
N GLN A 75 11.97 8.53 46.99
CA GLN A 75 11.38 9.67 46.28
C GLN A 75 11.44 9.49 44.76
N PHE A 76 12.53 8.95 44.21
CA PHE A 76 12.62 8.64 42.77
C PHE A 76 11.65 7.54 42.36
N ALA A 77 11.52 6.47 43.16
CA ALA A 77 10.58 5.39 42.89
C ALA A 77 9.13 5.90 42.90
N GLU A 78 8.76 6.70 43.90
CA GLU A 78 7.44 7.31 44.01
C GLU A 78 7.14 8.29 42.86
N ALA A 79 8.10 9.15 42.50
CA ALA A 79 7.96 10.07 41.38
C ALA A 79 7.78 9.33 40.06
N PHE A 80 8.56 8.26 39.83
CA PHE A 80 8.43 7.44 38.63
C PHE A 80 7.10 6.68 38.59
N ALA A 81 6.64 6.14 39.72
CA ALA A 81 5.35 5.48 39.84
C ALA A 81 4.20 6.46 39.56
N THR A 82 4.30 7.70 40.07
CA THR A 82 3.34 8.78 39.78
C THR A 82 3.32 9.17 38.30
N PHE A 83 4.50 9.28 37.66
CA PHE A 83 4.59 9.57 36.23
C PHE A 83 4.02 8.45 35.37
N THR A 84 4.21 7.20 35.79
CA THR A 84 3.70 5.99 35.11
C THR A 84 2.35 5.53 35.67
N HIS A 85 1.58 6.43 36.27
CA HIS A 85 0.30 6.08 36.90
C HIS A 85 -0.70 5.53 35.86
N PRO A 86 -1.40 4.42 36.14
CA PRO A 86 -2.31 3.78 35.18
C PRO A 86 -3.38 4.70 34.58
N ILE A 87 -3.93 5.62 35.38
CA ILE A 87 -4.92 6.61 34.91
C ILE A 87 -4.31 7.61 33.92
N ILE A 88 -3.07 8.07 34.16
CA ILE A 88 -2.37 8.99 33.25
C ILE A 88 -2.11 8.28 31.92
N ILE A 89 -1.60 7.05 31.98
CA ILE A 89 -1.36 6.23 30.79
C ILE A 89 -2.65 5.99 30.01
N LEU A 90 -3.76 5.65 30.70
CA LEU A 90 -5.06 5.48 30.06
C LEU A 90 -5.51 6.75 29.34
N GLY A 91 -5.37 7.92 29.99
CA GLY A 91 -5.69 9.22 29.39
C GLY A 91 -4.84 9.50 28.14
N LEU A 92 -3.55 9.19 28.17
CA LEU A 92 -2.65 9.33 27.01
C LEU A 92 -3.06 8.40 25.86
N ILE A 93 -3.34 7.12 26.15
CA ILE A 93 -3.79 6.18 25.11
C ILE A 93 -5.14 6.62 24.54
N ALA A 94 -6.08 7.08 25.39
CA ALA A 94 -7.38 7.58 24.95
C ALA A 94 -7.26 8.83 24.06
N ALA A 95 -6.36 9.77 24.38
CA ALA A 95 -6.08 10.91 23.51
C ALA A 95 -5.58 10.45 22.13
N TRP A 96 -4.72 9.43 22.08
CA TRP A 96 -4.26 8.82 20.83
C TRP A 96 -5.38 8.08 20.08
N VAL A 97 -6.33 7.45 20.78
CA VAL A 97 -7.53 6.84 20.16
C VAL A 97 -8.36 7.92 19.44
N VAL A 98 -8.61 9.05 20.12
CA VAL A 98 -9.36 10.19 19.56
C VAL A 98 -8.61 10.78 18.36
N TYR A 99 -7.30 11.02 18.49
CA TYR A 99 -6.48 11.49 17.38
C TYR A 99 -6.52 10.53 16.18
N ALA A 100 -6.32 9.24 16.42
CA ALA A 100 -6.34 8.25 15.34
C ALA A 100 -7.72 8.18 14.66
N TYR A 101 -8.80 8.37 15.43
CA TYR A 101 -10.15 8.42 14.89
C TYR A 101 -10.38 9.67 14.01
N THR A 102 -10.01 10.86 14.49
CA THR A 102 -10.18 12.13 13.76
C THR A 102 -9.28 12.21 12.53
N ALA A 103 -8.08 11.60 12.59
CA ALA A 103 -7.16 11.46 11.46
C ALA A 103 -7.56 10.36 10.45
N ARG A 104 -8.78 9.80 10.56
CA ARG A 104 -9.31 8.73 9.70
C ARG A 104 -8.51 7.42 9.71
N MET A 105 -7.66 7.19 10.72
CA MET A 105 -6.90 5.96 10.91
C MET A 105 -7.72 4.90 11.69
N ARG A 106 -8.81 4.42 11.07
CA ARG A 106 -9.83 3.58 11.76
C ARG A 106 -9.26 2.30 12.41
N ARG A 107 -8.37 1.57 11.74
CA ARG A 107 -7.77 0.34 12.29
C ARG A 107 -6.84 0.62 13.47
N LEU A 108 -6.07 1.70 13.41
CA LEU A 108 -5.20 2.12 14.51
C LEU A 108 -6.03 2.55 15.71
N SER A 109 -7.10 3.32 15.48
CA SER A 109 -8.03 3.74 16.53
C SER A 109 -8.64 2.53 17.26
N VAL A 110 -9.11 1.51 16.53
CA VAL A 110 -9.62 0.25 17.11
C VAL A 110 -8.53 -0.49 17.91
N SER A 111 -7.32 -0.62 17.35
CA SER A 111 -6.19 -1.25 18.05
C SER A 111 -5.85 -0.54 19.37
N LEU A 112 -5.78 0.79 19.35
CA LEU A 112 -5.48 1.59 20.54
C LEU A 112 -6.61 1.51 21.57
N ALA A 113 -7.87 1.45 21.13
CA ALA A 113 -9.03 1.30 22.02
C ALA A 113 -9.00 -0.06 22.74
N ILE A 114 -8.63 -1.13 22.05
CA ILE A 114 -8.44 -2.46 22.65
C ILE A 114 -7.30 -2.43 23.67
N ALA A 115 -6.17 -1.80 23.34
CA ALA A 115 -5.07 -1.65 24.30
C ALA A 115 -5.51 -0.84 25.53
N ALA A 116 -6.22 0.27 25.36
CA ALA A 116 -6.77 1.08 26.45
C ALA A 116 -7.72 0.26 27.35
N ALA A 117 -8.53 -0.63 26.78
CA ALA A 117 -9.46 -1.48 27.54
C ALA A 117 -8.76 -2.47 28.49
N GLY A 118 -7.46 -2.76 28.30
CA GLY A 118 -6.69 -3.60 29.21
C GLY A 118 -6.56 -3.03 30.62
N ILE A 119 -6.47 -1.70 30.76
CA ILE A 119 -6.35 -1.01 32.06
C ILE A 119 -7.63 -1.15 32.91
N PRO A 120 -8.84 -0.78 32.44
CA PRO A 120 -10.05 -0.99 33.23
C PRO A 120 -10.34 -2.47 33.48
N THR A 121 -9.98 -3.36 32.54
CA THR A 121 -10.09 -4.82 32.77
C THR A 121 -9.20 -5.27 33.92
N GLN A 122 -7.96 -4.77 34.01
CA GLN A 122 -7.08 -5.03 35.14
C GLN A 122 -7.71 -4.59 36.47
N PHE A 123 -8.28 -3.39 36.54
CA PHE A 123 -8.96 -2.90 37.74
C PHE A 123 -10.12 -3.82 38.16
N LEU A 124 -10.93 -4.28 37.21
CA LEU A 124 -12.03 -5.22 37.50
C LEU A 124 -11.51 -6.56 38.03
N ILE A 125 -10.42 -7.09 37.48
CA ILE A 125 -9.79 -8.33 37.96
C ILE A 125 -9.26 -8.13 39.38
N ALA A 126 -8.55 -7.03 39.65
CA ALA A 126 -7.98 -6.74 40.95
C ALA A 126 -9.08 -6.59 42.03
N LEU A 127 -10.18 -5.90 41.72
CA LEU A 127 -11.35 -5.80 42.59
C LEU A 127 -11.97 -7.17 42.90
N HIS A 128 -11.99 -8.07 41.91
CA HIS A 128 -12.59 -9.39 42.07
C HIS A 128 -11.73 -10.32 42.93
N LEU A 129 -10.42 -10.34 42.70
CA LEU A 129 -9.47 -11.18 43.44
C LEU A 129 -9.20 -10.62 44.85
N ALA A 130 -9.19 -9.29 45.00
CA ALA A 130 -8.97 -8.58 46.25
C ALA A 130 -7.65 -8.98 46.96
N HIS A 131 -6.58 -9.21 46.18
CA HIS A 131 -5.26 -9.57 46.70
C HIS A 131 -4.56 -8.31 47.24
N PRO A 132 -4.34 -8.18 48.57
CA PRO A 132 -3.87 -6.95 49.18
C PRO A 132 -2.39 -6.69 48.88
N ALA A 133 -2.01 -5.41 48.81
CA ALA A 133 -0.61 -5.03 48.68
C ALA A 133 0.23 -5.48 49.89
N PRO A 134 1.49 -5.91 49.68
CA PRO A 134 2.25 -6.59 50.71
C PRO A 134 2.99 -5.63 51.69
N GLY A 135 3.07 -4.33 51.39
CA GLY A 135 3.76 -3.34 52.21
C GLY A 135 2.96 -2.05 52.44
N SER A 136 3.19 -1.38 53.58
CA SER A 136 2.49 -0.16 53.97
C SER A 136 3.32 1.12 53.89
N ALA A 137 4.62 1.03 53.58
CA ALA A 137 5.54 2.17 53.65
C ALA A 137 5.14 3.34 52.72
N PHE A 138 4.52 3.05 51.59
CA PHE A 138 4.07 4.03 50.60
C PHE A 138 2.55 4.05 50.41
N SER A 139 1.77 3.56 51.39
CA SER A 139 0.30 3.46 51.25
C SER A 139 -0.41 4.81 51.13
N ASP A 140 0.26 5.90 51.53
CA ASP A 140 -0.19 7.28 51.40
C ASP A 140 0.13 7.90 50.02
N SER A 141 0.92 7.21 49.20
CA SER A 141 1.26 7.67 47.86
C SER A 141 0.05 7.63 46.93
N ILE A 142 -0.08 8.64 46.07
CA ILE A 142 -1.09 8.65 44.99
C ILE A 142 -0.89 7.46 44.03
N ALA A 143 0.34 6.95 43.94
CA ALA A 143 0.66 5.79 43.12
C ALA A 143 0.40 4.43 43.81
N ALA A 144 -0.06 4.41 45.05
CA ALA A 144 -0.40 3.17 45.74
C ALA A 144 -1.82 2.71 45.40
N PHE A 145 -1.98 1.41 45.15
CA PHE A 145 -3.27 0.77 44.95
C PHE A 145 -3.55 -0.22 46.09
N THR A 146 -4.82 -0.35 46.46
CA THR A 146 -5.25 -1.26 47.53
C THR A 146 -4.95 -2.73 47.21
N TYR A 147 -5.01 -3.10 45.93
CA TYR A 147 -4.78 -4.47 45.47
C TYR A 147 -3.56 -4.53 44.56
N SER A 148 -2.65 -5.48 44.81
CA SER A 148 -1.40 -5.61 44.07
C SER A 148 -1.47 -6.58 42.88
N TYR A 149 -2.42 -7.52 42.89
CA TYR A 149 -2.56 -8.52 41.80
C TYR A 149 -3.78 -8.29 40.89
N PRO A 150 -3.61 -8.37 39.55
CA PRO A 150 -2.36 -8.22 38.83
C PRO A 150 -1.92 -6.75 38.86
N ASN A 151 -0.61 -6.48 38.88
CA ASN A 151 -0.12 -5.13 39.15
C ASN A 151 -0.55 -4.11 38.07
N ALA A 152 -1.18 -3.02 38.51
CA ALA A 152 -1.77 -2.00 37.64
C ALA A 152 -0.71 -1.21 36.85
N HIS A 153 0.40 -0.82 37.51
CA HIS A 153 1.49 -0.08 36.88
C HIS A 153 2.16 -0.91 35.78
N ILE A 154 2.47 -2.18 36.05
CA ILE A 154 3.07 -3.07 35.06
C ILE A 154 2.15 -3.30 33.87
N THR A 155 0.86 -3.50 34.12
CA THR A 155 -0.12 -3.65 33.03
C THR A 155 -0.14 -2.40 32.16
N ALA A 156 -0.26 -1.22 32.77
CA ALA A 156 -0.36 0.06 32.07
C ALA A 156 0.93 0.39 31.29
N ILE A 157 2.11 0.26 31.89
CA ILE A 157 3.38 0.58 31.22
C ILE A 157 3.72 -0.42 30.10
N THR A 158 3.31 -1.69 30.26
CA THR A 158 3.41 -2.68 29.18
C THR A 158 2.57 -2.23 27.99
N LEU A 159 1.30 -1.86 28.21
CA LEU A 159 0.42 -1.35 27.16
C LEU A 159 0.94 -0.05 26.53
N ALA A 160 1.41 0.90 27.34
CA ALA A 160 1.98 2.16 26.86
C ALA A 160 3.21 1.95 25.98
N SER A 161 4.12 1.07 26.39
CA SER A 161 5.32 0.70 25.63
C SER A 161 4.96 0.11 24.27
N TRP A 162 3.94 -0.76 24.24
CA TRP A 162 3.43 -1.32 23.00
C TRP A 162 2.75 -0.28 22.11
N VAL A 163 1.95 0.63 22.68
CA VAL A 163 1.33 1.74 21.94
C VAL A 163 2.40 2.63 21.32
N LEU A 164 3.45 2.98 22.06
CA LEU A 164 4.57 3.78 21.55
C LEU A 164 5.26 3.10 20.36
N VAL A 165 5.55 1.80 20.45
CA VAL A 165 6.14 1.03 19.35
C VAL A 165 5.21 0.98 18.14
N THR A 166 3.91 0.84 18.38
CA THR A 166 2.88 0.82 17.33
C THR A 166 2.79 2.16 16.61
N LEU A 167 2.80 3.27 17.35
CA LEU A 167 2.81 4.63 16.80
C LEU A 167 4.11 4.94 16.05
N ALA A 168 5.27 4.54 16.58
CA ALA A 168 6.56 4.71 15.92
C ALA A 168 6.63 3.96 14.57
N ARG A 169 5.95 2.80 14.47
CA ARG A 169 5.80 2.06 13.22
C ARG A 169 4.85 2.75 12.24
N ALA A 170 3.74 3.31 12.73
CA ALA A 170 2.79 4.05 11.89
C ALA A 170 3.45 5.25 11.18
N HIS A 171 4.45 5.89 11.81
CA HIS A 171 5.17 7.06 11.26
C HIS A 171 6.49 6.74 10.53
N HIS A 172 6.76 5.48 10.15
CA HIS A 172 7.90 5.08 9.31
C HIS A 172 9.31 5.47 9.80
N ARG A 173 9.56 5.59 11.11
CA ARG A 173 10.91 5.88 11.65
C ARG A 173 11.60 4.61 12.18
N SER A 174 12.28 3.86 11.31
CA SER A 174 12.86 2.54 11.65
C SER A 174 13.85 2.56 12.82
N ALA A 175 14.69 3.59 12.93
CA ALA A 175 15.58 3.78 14.07
C ALA A 175 14.80 4.01 15.38
N MET A 176 13.67 4.72 15.32
CA MET A 176 12.79 4.94 16.49
C MET A 176 12.03 3.69 16.91
N VAL A 177 11.81 2.69 16.04
CA VAL A 177 11.16 1.44 16.43
C VAL A 177 12.08 0.58 17.31
N ALA A 178 13.35 0.45 16.93
CA ALA A 178 14.34 -0.28 17.73
C ALA A 178 14.59 0.43 19.06
N THR A 179 14.83 1.74 19.03
CA THR A 179 15.01 2.56 20.23
C THR A 179 13.76 2.57 21.10
N GLY A 180 12.57 2.72 20.52
CA GLY A 180 11.30 2.71 21.25
C GLY A 180 10.98 1.37 21.90
N THR A 181 11.39 0.25 21.28
CA THR A 181 11.24 -1.09 21.86
C THR A 181 12.16 -1.27 23.06
N VAL A 182 13.43 -0.87 22.95
CA VAL A 182 14.39 -0.92 24.05
C VAL A 182 13.95 -0.02 25.20
N LEU A 183 13.53 1.21 24.89
CA LEU A 183 13.00 2.15 25.89
C LEU A 183 11.72 1.63 26.55
N GLY A 184 10.85 0.96 25.81
CA GLY A 184 9.64 0.32 26.35
C GLY A 184 9.97 -0.77 27.35
N TYR A 185 10.85 -1.72 27.00
CA TYR A 185 11.28 -2.75 27.95
C TYR A 185 12.01 -2.17 29.16
N ALA A 186 12.83 -1.14 28.97
CA ALA A 186 13.49 -0.43 30.06
C ALA A 186 12.48 0.25 31.00
N ALA A 187 11.41 0.85 30.45
CA ALA A 187 10.35 1.46 31.24
C ALA A 187 9.54 0.44 32.05
N VAL A 188 9.23 -0.72 31.45
CA VAL A 188 8.58 -1.84 32.17
C VAL A 188 9.47 -2.35 33.30
N ALA A 189 10.76 -2.55 33.04
CA ALA A 189 11.72 -2.99 34.05
C ALA A 189 11.90 -1.96 35.18
N ALA A 190 12.03 -0.67 34.85
CA ALA A 190 12.13 0.40 35.84
C ALA A 190 10.86 0.49 36.70
N SER A 191 9.69 0.31 36.10
CA SER A 191 8.42 0.28 36.82
C SER A 191 8.35 -0.93 37.75
N ALA A 192 8.78 -2.11 37.31
CA ALA A 192 8.85 -3.32 38.14
C ALA A 192 9.78 -3.15 39.34
N VAL A 193 10.97 -2.61 39.12
CA VAL A 193 11.91 -2.31 40.21
C VAL A 193 11.33 -1.28 41.18
N GLY A 194 10.71 -0.21 40.67
CA GLY A 194 10.09 0.81 41.53
C GLY A 194 8.94 0.26 42.38
N GLN A 195 8.05 -0.53 41.79
CA GLN A 195 6.92 -1.14 42.49
C GLN A 195 7.37 -2.16 43.55
N TRP A 196 8.38 -2.98 43.24
CA TRP A 196 9.00 -3.88 44.20
C TRP A 196 9.70 -3.12 45.33
N TYR A 197 10.50 -2.10 44.99
CA TYR A 197 11.21 -1.26 45.98
C TYR A 197 10.24 -0.53 46.92
N MET A 198 9.12 -0.04 46.41
CA MET A 198 8.08 0.61 47.21
C MET A 198 7.22 -0.39 48.03
N GLY A 199 7.50 -1.70 47.92
CA GLY A 199 6.72 -2.75 48.58
C GLY A 199 5.25 -2.81 48.13
N GLN A 200 4.96 -2.32 46.93
CA GLN A 200 3.61 -2.27 46.35
C GLN A 200 3.26 -3.53 45.55
N ALA A 201 4.25 -4.39 45.27
CA ALA A 201 4.07 -5.61 44.49
C ALA A 201 5.12 -6.68 44.85
N THR A 202 4.69 -7.93 44.90
CA THR A 202 5.58 -9.10 44.91
C THR A 202 6.00 -9.48 43.48
N LEU A 203 6.93 -10.43 43.34
CA LEU A 203 7.37 -10.89 42.02
C LEU A 203 6.22 -11.51 41.20
N SER A 204 5.32 -12.24 41.86
CA SER A 204 4.14 -12.85 41.25
C SER A 204 3.15 -11.80 40.73
N ASP A 205 2.95 -10.69 41.45
CA ASP A 205 2.12 -9.55 41.04
C ASP A 205 2.64 -8.87 39.77
N LEU A 206 3.96 -8.68 39.70
CA LEU A 206 4.64 -8.07 38.56
C LEU A 206 4.52 -8.94 37.31
N ILE A 207 4.72 -10.25 37.46
CA ILE A 207 4.55 -11.21 36.35
C ILE A 207 3.10 -11.23 35.87
N GLY A 208 2.12 -11.24 36.79
CA GLY A 208 0.70 -11.20 36.46
C GLY A 208 0.33 -9.94 35.66
N GLY A 209 0.78 -8.77 36.09
CA GLY A 209 0.55 -7.51 35.37
C GLY A 209 1.18 -7.49 33.98
N PHE A 210 2.40 -8.04 33.82
CA PHE A 210 3.07 -8.13 32.53
C PHE A 210 2.32 -9.06 31.57
N LEU A 211 1.91 -10.24 32.03
CA LEU A 211 1.18 -11.22 31.22
C LEU A 211 -0.16 -10.66 30.72
N LEU A 212 -0.91 -9.96 31.58
CA LEU A 212 -2.17 -9.32 31.21
C LEU A 212 -1.94 -8.20 30.19
N GLY A 213 -0.96 -7.32 30.43
CA GLY A 213 -0.59 -6.25 29.50
C GLY A 213 -0.14 -6.80 28.14
N ALA A 214 0.65 -7.87 28.13
CA ALA A 214 1.08 -8.55 26.91
C ALA A 214 -0.10 -9.20 26.16
N ALA A 215 -1.06 -9.82 26.86
CA ALA A 215 -2.23 -10.40 26.24
C ALA A 215 -3.06 -9.33 25.49
N PHE A 216 -3.36 -8.21 26.15
CA PHE A 216 -4.09 -7.10 25.53
C PHE A 216 -3.31 -6.42 24.41
N ALA A 217 -2.00 -6.27 24.55
CA ALA A 217 -1.15 -5.72 23.48
C ALA A 217 -1.18 -6.61 22.22
N ASN A 218 -1.10 -7.93 22.37
CA ASN A 218 -1.18 -8.86 21.24
C ASN A 218 -2.60 -8.94 20.65
N LEU A 219 -3.65 -8.84 21.48
CA LEU A 219 -5.04 -8.73 21.01
C LEU A 219 -5.23 -7.46 20.16
N ALA A 220 -4.71 -6.34 20.62
CA ALA A 220 -4.74 -5.07 19.90
C ALA A 220 -4.05 -5.17 18.53
N LEU A 221 -2.86 -5.79 18.47
CA LEU A 221 -2.14 -6.02 17.21
C LEU A 221 -2.89 -6.94 16.26
N TRP A 222 -3.45 -8.04 16.78
CA TRP A 222 -4.20 -9.00 15.97
C TRP A 222 -5.45 -8.36 15.34
N VAL A 223 -6.26 -7.65 16.14
CA VAL A 223 -7.48 -6.98 15.65
C VAL A 223 -7.14 -5.76 14.80
N GLY A 224 -6.06 -5.05 15.13
CA GLY A 224 -5.54 -3.92 14.36
C GLY A 224 -4.91 -4.30 13.02
N GLY A 225 -4.52 -5.57 12.83
CA GLY A 225 -3.82 -6.07 11.65
C GLY A 225 -2.38 -5.53 11.53
N ILE A 226 -1.66 -5.40 12.65
CA ILE A 226 -0.30 -4.85 12.73
C ILE A 226 0.68 -5.98 13.09
N ASP A 227 1.66 -6.26 12.22
CA ASP A 227 2.59 -7.40 12.38
C ASP A 227 3.53 -7.23 13.61
N ALA A 228 3.70 -8.31 14.41
CA ALA A 228 4.50 -8.32 15.63
C ALA A 228 6.04 -8.20 15.41
N ILE A 229 6.77 -7.95 16.52
CA ILE A 229 8.25 -7.85 16.53
C ILE A 229 8.91 -9.22 16.27
N LEU A 230 8.36 -10.31 16.78
CA LEU A 230 8.92 -11.67 16.65
C LEU A 230 8.91 -12.18 15.20
N THR A 231 7.91 -11.78 14.41
CA THR A 231 7.79 -12.07 12.98
C THR A 231 8.99 -11.51 12.20
N SER A 232 9.58 -10.38 12.65
CA SER A 232 10.79 -9.79 12.05
C SER A 232 12.11 -10.51 12.42
N TRP A 233 12.12 -11.30 13.50
CA TRP A 233 13.29 -12.05 13.96
C TRP A 233 13.33 -13.47 13.39
N VAL A 234 12.20 -14.15 13.30
CA VAL A 234 12.10 -15.49 12.68
C VAL A 234 12.32 -15.41 11.16
N ASN A 235 11.81 -14.37 10.51
CA ASN A 235 12.01 -14.15 9.06
C ASN A 235 13.45 -13.77 8.69
N ARG A 236 14.30 -13.41 9.66
CA ARG A 236 15.72 -13.12 9.44
C ARG A 236 16.56 -14.37 9.16
N ARG A 237 16.06 -15.57 9.51
CA ARG A 237 16.78 -16.84 9.30
C ARG A 237 16.43 -17.58 8.00
N LEU A 238 15.47 -17.10 7.21
CA LEU A 238 14.94 -17.83 6.03
C LEU A 238 15.28 -17.24 4.65
N SER A 239 16.12 -16.20 4.54
CA SER A 239 16.60 -15.73 3.24
C SER A 239 18.12 -15.75 3.18
N ARG A 240 18.69 -16.87 2.70
CA ARG A 240 20.11 -17.00 2.33
C ARG A 240 20.31 -17.06 0.81
N SER A 241 19.36 -16.52 0.06
CA SER A 241 19.48 -16.26 -1.37
C SER A 241 19.12 -14.80 -1.62
N SER A 242 19.93 -13.87 -1.10
CA SER A 242 19.75 -12.46 -1.44
C SER A 242 20.22 -12.25 -2.87
N SER A 243 19.30 -11.98 -3.79
CA SER A 243 19.67 -11.29 -5.01
C SER A 243 20.08 -9.85 -4.63
N GLU A 244 21.06 -9.28 -5.32
CA GLU A 244 21.41 -7.86 -5.10
C GLU A 244 20.34 -6.88 -5.61
N LYS A 245 19.30 -7.41 -6.25
CA LYS A 245 18.28 -6.63 -6.95
C LYS A 245 17.44 -5.78 -6.01
N ARG A 246 17.05 -4.60 -6.45
CA ARG A 246 16.23 -3.63 -5.71
C ARG A 246 15.16 -3.05 -6.63
N ALA A 247 13.94 -2.87 -6.12
CA ALA A 247 12.88 -2.18 -6.86
C ALA A 247 12.58 -0.79 -6.28
N ALA A 248 12.15 0.14 -7.13
CA ALA A 248 11.47 1.36 -6.73
C ALA A 248 9.95 1.17 -6.89
N VAL A 249 9.16 1.78 -6.01
CA VAL A 249 7.70 1.89 -6.12
C VAL A 249 7.37 3.37 -6.27
N ILE A 250 6.89 3.76 -7.44
CA ILE A 250 6.35 5.09 -7.71
C ILE A 250 4.84 5.01 -7.52
N TYR A 251 4.27 5.80 -6.62
CA TYR A 251 2.85 5.68 -6.29
C TYR A 251 2.11 7.00 -6.25
N ASN A 252 0.86 6.98 -6.70
CA ASN A 252 -0.07 8.08 -6.53
C ASN A 252 -0.85 7.95 -5.21
N PRO A 253 -0.63 8.83 -4.22
CA PRO A 253 -1.22 8.69 -2.89
C PRO A 253 -2.75 8.78 -2.90
N THR A 254 -3.34 9.47 -3.88
CA THR A 254 -4.80 9.65 -3.99
C THR A 254 -5.55 8.38 -4.43
N LYS A 255 -4.84 7.34 -4.87
CA LYS A 255 -5.43 6.11 -5.40
C LYS A 255 -5.48 4.97 -4.38
N PHE A 256 -5.01 5.19 -3.16
CA PHE A 256 -4.95 4.14 -2.13
C PHE A 256 -5.52 4.64 -0.80
N ASP A 257 -6.60 4.02 -0.33
CA ASP A 257 -7.17 4.28 0.99
C ASP A 257 -6.27 3.74 2.13
N ASP A 258 -5.52 2.66 1.85
CA ASP A 258 -4.60 2.02 2.82
C ASP A 258 -3.23 1.76 2.18
N LEU A 259 -2.41 2.82 2.11
CA LEU A 259 -1.02 2.73 1.66
C LEU A 259 -0.19 1.76 2.53
N SER A 260 -0.53 1.61 3.80
CA SER A 260 0.17 0.70 4.71
C SER A 260 0.01 -0.76 4.27
N LEU A 261 -1.19 -1.12 3.81
CA LEU A 261 -1.47 -2.45 3.27
C LEU A 261 -0.70 -2.72 1.98
N LEU A 262 -0.67 -1.77 1.06
CA LEU A 262 0.14 -1.88 -0.16
C LEU A 262 1.61 -2.08 0.18
N ARG A 263 2.15 -1.26 1.10
CA ARG A 263 3.54 -1.37 1.56
C ARG A 263 3.84 -2.74 2.18
N ARG A 264 2.96 -3.27 3.02
CA ARG A 264 3.11 -4.62 3.60
C ARG A 264 3.11 -5.70 2.53
N ARG A 265 2.18 -5.64 1.57
CA ARG A 265 2.06 -6.61 0.46
C ARG A 265 3.30 -6.62 -0.42
N VAL A 266 3.75 -5.44 -0.87
CA VAL A 266 4.99 -5.30 -1.66
C VAL A 266 6.19 -5.78 -0.86
N ALA A 267 6.34 -5.36 0.40
CA ALA A 267 7.48 -5.76 1.23
C ALA A 267 7.52 -7.28 1.51
N ALA A 268 6.35 -7.92 1.64
CA ALA A 268 6.25 -9.36 1.79
C ALA A 268 6.75 -10.09 0.54
N GLU A 269 6.27 -9.69 -0.64
CA GLU A 269 6.63 -10.36 -1.91
C GLU A 269 8.09 -10.08 -2.31
N VAL A 270 8.55 -8.83 -2.19
CA VAL A 270 9.96 -8.45 -2.46
C VAL A 270 10.92 -9.26 -1.58
N ARG A 271 10.57 -9.47 -0.31
CA ARG A 271 11.37 -10.28 0.62
C ARG A 271 11.32 -11.76 0.25
N ALA A 272 10.15 -12.28 -0.14
CA ALA A 272 10.00 -13.66 -0.59
C ALA A 272 10.83 -13.94 -1.86
N SER A 273 10.94 -12.96 -2.75
CA SER A 273 11.77 -13.02 -3.95
C SER A 273 13.27 -12.81 -3.69
N GLY A 274 13.68 -12.50 -2.45
CA GLY A 274 15.08 -12.27 -2.09
C GLY A 274 15.66 -10.95 -2.60
N TRP A 275 14.83 -9.93 -2.86
CA TRP A 275 15.25 -8.59 -3.28
C TRP A 275 15.51 -7.69 -2.06
N ARG A 276 16.32 -6.64 -2.26
CA ARG A 276 16.56 -5.59 -1.27
C ARG A 276 15.29 -4.77 -1.01
N PRO A 277 15.17 -4.13 0.18
CA PRO A 277 14.03 -3.26 0.48
C PRO A 277 13.80 -2.17 -0.58
N THR A 278 12.53 -1.97 -0.93
CA THR A 278 12.14 -1.07 -2.02
C THR A 278 12.32 0.41 -1.67
N VAL A 279 12.65 1.22 -2.67
CA VAL A 279 12.58 2.68 -2.59
C VAL A 279 11.13 3.09 -2.85
N TRP A 280 10.56 3.97 -2.04
CA TRP A 280 9.20 4.47 -2.24
C TRP A 280 9.24 5.94 -2.63
N LEU A 281 8.56 6.27 -3.72
CA LEU A 281 8.61 7.56 -4.38
C LEU A 281 7.17 8.03 -4.61
N GLU A 282 6.74 9.03 -3.86
CA GLU A 282 5.37 9.56 -3.89
C GLU A 282 5.22 10.59 -5.01
N THR A 283 4.12 10.51 -5.77
CA THR A 283 3.78 11.50 -6.79
C THR A 283 2.99 12.68 -6.22
N THR A 284 3.06 13.83 -6.88
CA THR A 284 2.25 15.01 -6.55
C THR A 284 1.29 15.32 -7.70
N PRO A 285 0.26 16.17 -7.50
CA PRO A 285 -0.58 16.63 -8.61
C PRO A 285 0.21 17.32 -9.72
N ASP A 286 1.22 18.13 -9.37
CA ASP A 286 2.05 18.88 -10.33
C ASP A 286 3.13 18.02 -10.98
N ASP A 287 3.50 16.90 -10.36
CA ASP A 287 4.41 15.91 -10.92
C ASP A 287 3.85 14.49 -10.74
N PRO A 288 3.11 14.00 -11.76
CA PRO A 288 2.45 12.71 -11.70
C PRO A 288 3.42 11.51 -11.76
N GLY A 289 4.74 11.72 -11.86
CA GLY A 289 5.72 10.64 -11.79
C GLY A 289 7.05 10.87 -12.49
N ARG A 290 7.27 12.03 -13.13
CA ARG A 290 8.46 12.31 -13.93
C ARG A 290 9.72 12.40 -13.08
N SER A 291 9.75 13.26 -12.05
CA SER A 291 10.93 13.36 -11.19
C SER A 291 11.16 12.09 -10.36
N MET A 292 10.08 11.38 -10.01
CA MET A 292 10.13 10.11 -9.31
C MET A 292 10.80 9.02 -10.17
N ALA A 293 10.48 8.96 -11.47
CA ALA A 293 11.15 8.04 -12.40
C ALA A 293 12.65 8.35 -12.53
N ARG A 294 13.03 9.63 -12.68
CA ARG A 294 14.44 10.04 -12.72
C ARG A 294 15.19 9.64 -11.44
N ARG A 295 14.60 9.89 -10.26
CA ARG A 295 15.17 9.49 -8.96
C ARG A 295 15.32 7.98 -8.82
N ALA A 296 14.41 7.19 -9.41
CA ALA A 296 14.52 5.75 -9.43
C ALA A 296 15.71 5.28 -10.29
N LEU A 297 15.89 5.87 -11.46
CA LEU A 297 17.05 5.62 -12.34
C LEU A 297 18.37 5.99 -11.64
N GLU A 298 18.45 7.18 -11.03
CA GLU A 298 19.62 7.65 -10.27
C GLU A 298 19.95 6.73 -9.07
N ALA A 299 18.94 6.10 -8.47
CA ALA A 299 19.11 5.17 -7.37
C ALA A 299 19.62 3.78 -7.82
N GLY A 300 19.78 3.54 -9.12
CA GLY A 300 20.30 2.29 -9.68
C GLY A 300 19.45 1.07 -9.33
N VAL A 301 18.12 1.22 -9.34
CA VAL A 301 17.21 0.09 -9.10
C VAL A 301 17.17 -0.85 -10.33
N ASP A 302 16.67 -2.06 -10.14
CA ASP A 302 16.55 -3.08 -11.19
C ASP A 302 15.11 -3.20 -11.74
N LEU A 303 14.16 -2.51 -11.12
CA LEU A 303 12.74 -2.54 -11.45
C LEU A 303 12.03 -1.29 -10.93
N VAL A 304 11.17 -0.70 -11.75
CA VAL A 304 10.24 0.36 -11.33
C VAL A 304 8.82 -0.19 -11.31
N MET A 305 8.21 -0.28 -10.13
CA MET A 305 6.80 -0.62 -9.95
C MET A 305 5.98 0.68 -9.91
N VAL A 306 5.01 0.81 -10.81
CA VAL A 306 4.16 2.00 -10.93
C VAL A 306 2.77 1.68 -10.37
N ALA A 307 2.48 2.24 -9.20
CA ALA A 307 1.24 2.07 -8.46
C ALA A 307 0.35 3.31 -8.64
N GLY A 308 -0.45 3.33 -9.71
CA GLY A 308 -1.21 4.53 -10.07
C GLY A 308 -2.26 4.29 -11.15
N GLY A 309 -2.85 5.40 -11.61
CA GLY A 309 -3.73 5.40 -12.79
C GLY A 309 -2.98 5.74 -14.07
N ASP A 310 -3.72 5.89 -15.17
CA ASP A 310 -3.18 6.04 -16.52
C ASP A 310 -2.23 7.23 -16.67
N GLY A 311 -2.55 8.41 -16.11
CA GLY A 311 -1.64 9.57 -16.14
C GLY A 311 -0.31 9.36 -15.40
N THR A 312 -0.30 8.65 -14.26
CA THR A 312 0.94 8.27 -13.57
C THR A 312 1.76 7.27 -14.39
N VAL A 313 1.08 6.31 -15.02
CA VAL A 313 1.73 5.35 -15.93
C VAL A 313 2.36 6.08 -17.12
N ARG A 314 1.63 6.94 -17.82
CA ARG A 314 2.15 7.73 -18.94
C ARG A 314 3.38 8.56 -18.54
N ALA A 315 3.30 9.27 -17.43
CA ALA A 315 4.40 10.12 -16.95
C ALA A 315 5.66 9.32 -16.64
N VAL A 316 5.53 8.17 -15.97
CA VAL A 316 6.68 7.30 -15.68
C VAL A 316 7.20 6.62 -16.95
N SER A 317 6.32 6.05 -17.79
CA SER A 317 6.68 5.44 -19.07
C SER A 317 7.50 6.39 -19.94
N SER A 318 7.05 7.64 -20.05
CA SER A 318 7.73 8.66 -20.87
C SER A 318 9.16 8.97 -20.39
N GLN A 319 9.43 8.84 -19.09
CA GLN A 319 10.78 9.01 -18.54
C GLN A 319 11.64 7.76 -18.61
N LEU A 320 11.03 6.58 -18.62
CA LEU A 320 11.75 5.31 -18.77
C LEU A 320 11.98 4.93 -20.24
N ALA A 321 11.29 5.60 -21.17
CA ALA A 321 11.44 5.42 -22.60
C ALA A 321 12.91 5.57 -23.03
N GLY A 322 13.39 4.63 -23.85
CA GLY A 322 14.78 4.58 -24.32
C GLY A 322 15.79 4.05 -23.28
N THR A 323 15.34 3.66 -22.08
CA THR A 323 16.18 3.03 -21.05
C THR A 323 15.92 1.54 -20.96
N ASP A 324 16.90 0.77 -20.47
CA ASP A 324 16.75 -0.67 -20.18
C ASP A 324 15.91 -0.99 -18.92
N MET A 325 15.41 0.03 -18.23
CA MET A 325 14.74 -0.11 -16.93
C MET A 325 13.38 -0.79 -17.09
N PRO A 326 13.16 -2.00 -16.54
CA PRO A 326 11.86 -2.62 -16.61
C PRO A 326 10.86 -1.90 -15.71
N MET A 327 9.65 -1.73 -16.23
CA MET A 327 8.51 -1.15 -15.55
C MET A 327 7.44 -2.22 -15.29
N ALA A 328 6.97 -2.33 -14.05
CA ALA A 328 5.82 -3.17 -13.69
C ALA A 328 4.63 -2.29 -13.31
N LEU A 329 3.43 -2.71 -13.71
CA LEU A 329 2.20 -1.99 -13.41
C LEU A 329 1.53 -2.57 -12.17
N ILE A 330 1.17 -1.72 -11.21
CA ILE A 330 0.28 -2.02 -10.09
C ILE A 330 -0.99 -1.18 -10.30
N PRO A 331 -2.02 -1.71 -10.98
CA PRO A 331 -3.18 -0.92 -11.40
C PRO A 331 -3.95 -0.35 -10.21
N ALA A 332 -4.16 0.96 -10.21
CA ALA A 332 -4.94 1.67 -9.17
C ALA A 332 -5.85 2.78 -9.75
N GLY A 333 -5.93 2.89 -11.07
CA GLY A 333 -6.82 3.81 -11.77
C GLY A 333 -8.17 3.18 -12.13
N THR A 334 -9.06 3.98 -12.70
CA THR A 334 -10.36 3.53 -13.20
C THR A 334 -10.24 2.88 -14.58
N GLY A 335 -9.40 3.45 -15.46
CA GLY A 335 -9.15 2.93 -16.81
C GLY A 335 -8.19 1.75 -16.80
N ASN A 336 -6.96 1.97 -16.31
CA ASN A 336 -5.86 0.98 -16.31
C ASN A 336 -5.61 0.44 -17.73
N LEU A 337 -5.61 1.33 -18.71
CA LEU A 337 -5.64 1.05 -20.14
C LEU A 337 -4.46 0.17 -20.57
N LEU A 338 -3.24 0.59 -20.21
CA LEU A 338 -2.04 -0.18 -20.53
C LEU A 338 -2.05 -1.56 -19.86
N ALA A 339 -2.44 -1.63 -18.58
CA ALA A 339 -2.50 -2.88 -17.84
C ALA A 339 -3.47 -3.89 -18.49
N ARG A 340 -4.65 -3.42 -18.94
CA ARG A 340 -5.62 -4.27 -19.64
C ARG A 340 -5.09 -4.80 -20.96
N ASN A 341 -4.51 -3.95 -21.79
CA ASN A 341 -3.96 -4.35 -23.09
C ASN A 341 -2.78 -5.32 -22.95
N LEU A 342 -2.01 -5.21 -21.86
CA LEU A 342 -0.89 -6.11 -21.56
C LEU A 342 -1.30 -7.34 -20.72
N SER A 343 -2.59 -7.57 -20.49
CA SER A 343 -3.11 -8.66 -19.65
C SER A 343 -2.55 -8.67 -18.22
N VAL A 344 -2.15 -7.52 -17.70
CA VAL A 344 -1.72 -7.38 -16.30
C VAL A 344 -2.94 -7.52 -15.39
N PRO A 345 -2.86 -8.37 -14.34
CA PRO A 345 -3.95 -8.53 -13.37
C PRO A 345 -4.33 -7.20 -12.72
N LEU A 346 -5.63 -6.94 -12.60
CA LEU A 346 -6.14 -5.78 -11.89
C LEU A 346 -6.16 -5.98 -10.36
N ASP A 347 -6.11 -7.23 -9.89
CA ASP A 347 -5.91 -7.53 -8.47
C ASP A 347 -4.49 -7.12 -8.04
N THR A 348 -4.40 -6.31 -7.00
CA THR A 348 -3.14 -5.75 -6.51
C THR A 348 -2.14 -6.84 -6.12
N ASP A 349 -2.58 -7.92 -5.48
CA ASP A 349 -1.66 -8.98 -5.03
C ASP A 349 -1.12 -9.78 -6.21
N ALA A 350 -1.97 -10.08 -7.20
CA ALA A 350 -1.56 -10.70 -8.45
C ALA A 350 -0.62 -9.79 -9.27
N ALA A 351 -0.86 -8.48 -9.31
CA ALA A 351 0.00 -7.52 -9.98
C ALA A 351 1.40 -7.42 -9.32
N ILE A 352 1.46 -7.41 -7.98
CA ILE A 352 2.74 -7.41 -7.24
C ILE A 352 3.54 -8.70 -7.50
N ARG A 353 2.87 -9.86 -7.51
CA ARG A 353 3.52 -11.13 -7.89
C ARG A 353 4.01 -11.08 -9.33
N LEU A 354 3.18 -10.58 -10.25
CA LEU A 354 3.59 -10.44 -11.65
C LEU A 354 4.80 -9.53 -11.79
N ALA A 355 4.84 -8.40 -11.07
CA ALA A 355 5.94 -7.45 -11.12
C ALA A 355 7.31 -8.08 -10.85
N LEU A 356 7.37 -9.08 -9.96
CA LEU A 356 8.61 -9.72 -9.54
C LEU A 356 8.94 -11.01 -10.30
N HIS A 357 7.93 -11.70 -10.83
CA HIS A 357 8.09 -13.05 -11.42
C HIS A 357 7.72 -13.14 -12.90
N GLY A 358 7.15 -12.06 -13.46
CA GLY A 358 6.71 -11.97 -14.85
C GLY A 358 7.86 -11.96 -15.86
N SER A 359 7.51 -11.81 -17.12
CA SER A 359 8.46 -11.71 -18.22
C SER A 359 8.68 -10.25 -18.64
N ARG A 360 9.92 -9.89 -18.98
CA ARG A 360 10.23 -8.58 -19.57
C ARG A 360 9.87 -8.63 -21.05
N LYS A 361 9.05 -7.69 -21.50
CA LYS A 361 8.71 -7.46 -22.90
C LYS A 361 9.04 -6.01 -23.26
N ALA A 362 9.69 -5.78 -24.38
CA ALA A 362 9.83 -4.44 -24.94
C ALA A 362 8.58 -4.10 -25.73
N ILE A 363 8.05 -2.90 -25.54
CA ILE A 363 6.90 -2.37 -26.29
C ILE A 363 7.24 -1.02 -26.89
N ASP A 364 6.55 -0.72 -27.97
CA ASP A 364 6.65 0.54 -28.69
C ASP A 364 6.00 1.66 -27.87
N MET A 365 6.52 2.88 -28.02
CA MET A 365 5.88 4.11 -27.59
C MET A 365 5.76 5.04 -28.78
N VAL A 366 4.88 6.05 -28.68
CA VAL A 366 4.71 7.01 -29.76
C VAL A 366 5.08 8.40 -29.25
N THR A 367 6.06 9.02 -29.89
CA THR A 367 6.43 10.42 -29.69
C THR A 367 5.52 11.31 -30.51
N CYS A 368 4.81 12.20 -29.84
CA CYS A 368 3.96 13.23 -30.44
C CYS A 368 4.63 14.59 -30.32
N THR A 369 4.99 15.19 -31.45
CA THR A 369 5.45 16.57 -31.57
C THR A 369 4.30 17.44 -32.08
N PHE A 370 4.04 18.54 -31.38
CA PHE A 370 2.98 19.51 -31.67
C PHE A 370 3.51 20.94 -31.54
N ASP A 371 2.70 21.94 -31.88
CA ASP A 371 3.18 23.33 -32.00
C ASP A 371 3.89 23.85 -30.74
N ASP A 372 3.39 23.48 -29.56
CA ASP A 372 3.88 23.96 -28.26
C ASP A 372 4.84 22.99 -27.54
N GLY A 373 5.23 21.88 -28.17
CA GLY A 373 6.17 20.95 -27.55
C GLY A 373 6.12 19.51 -28.06
N GLN A 374 6.60 18.60 -27.22
CA GLN A 374 6.69 17.18 -27.52
C GLN A 374 6.39 16.36 -26.28
N GLU A 375 5.55 15.34 -26.43
CA GLU A 375 5.20 14.38 -25.38
C GLU A 375 5.13 12.97 -25.95
N ARG A 376 5.05 11.96 -25.08
CA ARG A 376 4.83 10.58 -25.49
C ARG A 376 3.51 10.04 -24.99
N PHE A 377 2.93 9.10 -25.72
CA PHE A 377 1.83 8.27 -25.27
C PHE A 377 2.17 6.79 -25.43
N VAL A 378 1.51 5.94 -24.65
CA VAL A 378 1.72 4.48 -24.67
C VAL A 378 0.48 3.71 -25.08
N VAL A 379 -0.71 4.31 -24.96
CA VAL A 379 -2.00 3.70 -25.29
C VAL A 379 -2.55 4.32 -26.56
N MET A 380 -2.89 5.61 -26.53
CA MET A 380 -3.54 6.29 -27.65
C MET A 380 -3.38 7.81 -27.61
N ALA A 381 -3.65 8.43 -28.75
CA ALA A 381 -3.81 9.86 -28.91
C ALA A 381 -5.04 10.15 -29.77
N GLY A 382 -5.68 11.29 -29.56
CA GLY A 382 -6.86 11.70 -30.32
C GLY A 382 -6.81 13.18 -30.66
N MET A 383 -7.22 13.54 -31.88
CA MET A 383 -7.40 14.93 -32.33
C MET A 383 -8.84 15.14 -32.83
N GLY A 384 -9.48 16.24 -32.42
CA GLY A 384 -10.85 16.58 -32.79
C GLY A 384 -11.87 16.15 -31.73
N LEU A 385 -12.95 15.50 -32.15
CA LEU A 385 -14.11 15.22 -31.29
C LEU A 385 -13.78 14.50 -29.97
N ASP A 386 -12.86 13.52 -29.97
CA ASP A 386 -12.52 12.77 -28.75
C ASP A 386 -11.93 13.68 -27.66
N ALA A 387 -11.02 14.56 -28.08
CA ALA A 387 -10.45 15.58 -27.20
C ALA A 387 -11.49 16.64 -26.79
N GLN A 388 -12.40 17.05 -27.68
CA GLN A 388 -13.50 17.98 -27.35
C GLN A 388 -14.46 17.37 -26.31
N ILE A 389 -14.75 16.07 -26.41
CA ILE A 389 -15.54 15.33 -25.43
C ILE A 389 -14.80 15.30 -24.08
N MET A 390 -13.49 15.06 -24.09
CA MET A 390 -12.67 15.03 -22.88
C MET A 390 -12.57 16.42 -22.22
N GLU A 391 -12.47 17.49 -23.02
CA GLU A 391 -12.43 18.89 -22.61
C GLU A 391 -13.78 19.39 -22.08
N SER A 392 -14.91 18.85 -22.55
CA SER A 392 -16.25 19.30 -22.17
C SER A 392 -16.50 19.27 -20.65
N THR A 393 -17.04 20.36 -20.11
CA THR A 393 -17.31 20.55 -18.67
C THR A 393 -18.61 19.85 -18.21
N ASP A 394 -19.36 19.25 -19.13
CA ASP A 394 -20.63 18.58 -18.80
C ASP A 394 -20.38 17.24 -18.11
N SER A 395 -20.48 17.28 -16.78
CA SER A 395 -20.36 16.10 -15.91
C SER A 395 -21.36 14.98 -16.22
N GLY A 396 -22.49 15.29 -16.89
CA GLY A 396 -23.49 14.33 -17.36
C GLY A 396 -22.98 13.50 -18.53
N LEU A 397 -22.40 14.16 -19.54
CA LEU A 397 -21.78 13.51 -20.71
C LEU A 397 -20.62 12.59 -20.28
N LYS A 398 -19.77 13.09 -19.36
CA LYS A 398 -18.65 12.31 -18.77
C LYS A 398 -19.10 11.07 -17.99
N LYS A 399 -20.25 11.13 -17.30
CA LYS A 399 -20.83 9.97 -16.58
C LYS A 399 -21.46 8.95 -17.53
N VAL A 400 -22.10 9.40 -18.60
CA VAL A 400 -22.77 8.58 -19.61
C VAL A 400 -21.76 7.79 -20.46
N ILE A 401 -20.64 8.40 -20.80
CA ILE A 401 -19.54 7.72 -21.49
C ILE A 401 -18.87 6.70 -20.56
N ARG A 402 -18.72 7.03 -19.26
CA ARG A 402 -18.23 6.10 -18.24
C ARG A 402 -19.14 4.88 -18.02
N SER A 403 -20.44 4.97 -18.32
CA SER A 403 -21.40 3.85 -18.18
C SER A 403 -21.56 2.99 -19.44
N GLY A 404 -20.88 3.32 -20.55
CA GLY A 404 -20.75 2.49 -21.76
C GLY A 404 -22.01 2.38 -22.65
N ALA A 405 -23.21 2.41 -22.08
CA ALA A 405 -24.44 2.08 -22.81
C ALA A 405 -25.08 3.24 -23.61
N TYR A 406 -24.65 4.49 -23.39
CA TYR A 406 -25.32 5.68 -23.96
C TYR A 406 -24.38 6.69 -24.65
N ALA A 407 -23.11 6.33 -24.86
CA ALA A 407 -22.11 7.21 -25.49
C ALA A 407 -22.54 7.68 -26.89
N VAL A 408 -23.14 6.80 -27.71
CA VAL A 408 -23.54 7.11 -29.09
C VAL A 408 -24.62 8.22 -29.15
N ALA A 409 -25.62 8.17 -28.27
CA ALA A 409 -26.70 9.17 -28.23
C ALA A 409 -26.20 10.53 -27.71
N ALA A 410 -25.20 10.52 -26.84
CA ALA A 410 -24.63 11.73 -26.26
C ALA A 410 -23.70 12.45 -27.26
N VAL A 411 -22.98 11.69 -28.10
CA VAL A 411 -22.19 12.21 -29.23
C VAL A 411 -23.07 12.73 -30.36
N GLN A 412 -24.22 12.10 -30.63
CA GLN A 412 -25.19 12.56 -31.64
C GLN A 412 -25.73 13.97 -31.36
N ASN A 413 -25.86 14.38 -30.09
CA ASN A 413 -26.35 15.70 -29.71
C ASN A 413 -25.29 16.81 -29.79
N ALA A 414 -24.02 16.46 -29.98
CA ALA A 414 -22.91 17.43 -29.89
C ALA A 414 -22.57 18.13 -31.23
N VAL A 415 -23.21 17.75 -32.35
CA VAL A 415 -22.91 18.22 -33.74
C VAL A 415 -21.43 18.64 -33.89
N PRO A 416 -20.50 17.67 -33.93
CA PRO A 416 -19.08 18.00 -33.99
C PRO A 416 -18.74 18.84 -35.21
N ASP A 417 -17.97 19.90 -34.99
CA ASP A 417 -17.52 20.80 -36.04
C ASP A 417 -16.33 20.16 -36.80
N PRO A 418 -16.49 19.77 -38.08
CA PRO A 418 -15.42 19.13 -38.83
C PRO A 418 -14.23 20.09 -39.05
N PHE A 419 -13.06 19.53 -39.29
CA PHE A 419 -11.86 20.27 -39.67
C PHE A 419 -11.22 19.67 -40.92
N THR A 420 -10.51 20.50 -41.68
CA THR A 420 -9.76 20.02 -42.84
C THR A 420 -8.31 19.84 -42.44
N ALA A 421 -7.74 18.67 -42.73
CA ALA A 421 -6.32 18.43 -42.50
C ALA A 421 -5.64 17.77 -43.70
N THR A 422 -4.37 18.10 -43.88
CA THR A 422 -3.45 17.35 -44.74
C THR A 422 -2.80 16.27 -43.90
N ILE A 423 -2.93 15.01 -44.32
CA ILE A 423 -2.38 13.86 -43.62
C ILE A 423 -1.27 13.25 -44.47
N THR A 424 -0.10 13.07 -43.87
CA THR A 424 1.03 12.36 -44.48
C THR A 424 1.34 11.14 -43.62
N LEU A 425 1.40 9.97 -44.25
CA LEU A 425 1.68 8.68 -43.60
C LEU A 425 2.99 8.13 -44.16
N ASP A 426 4.00 7.96 -43.32
CA ASP A 426 5.35 7.57 -43.73
C ASP A 426 5.85 8.46 -44.89
N ASP A 427 6.31 7.83 -45.99
CA ASP A 427 6.78 8.49 -47.22
C ASP A 427 5.68 8.62 -48.29
N ALA A 428 4.41 8.36 -47.93
CA ALA A 428 3.30 8.44 -48.89
C ALA A 428 2.95 9.91 -49.23
N PRO A 429 2.42 10.18 -50.44
CA PRO A 429 1.97 11.53 -50.80
C PRO A 429 0.93 12.08 -49.80
N PRO A 430 1.02 13.37 -49.43
CA PRO A 430 0.05 13.98 -48.52
C PRO A 430 -1.38 13.94 -49.09
N VAL A 431 -2.35 13.58 -48.24
CA VAL A 431 -3.76 13.51 -48.62
C VAL A 431 -4.56 14.51 -47.80
N ARG A 432 -5.20 15.46 -48.49
CA ARG A 432 -6.10 16.44 -47.87
C ARG A 432 -7.48 15.82 -47.67
N ARG A 433 -7.99 15.86 -46.43
CA ARG A 433 -9.31 15.32 -46.07
C ARG A 433 -10.02 16.19 -45.04
N GLN A 434 -11.35 16.14 -45.06
CA GLN A 434 -12.18 16.66 -43.98
C GLN A 434 -12.48 15.52 -42.99
N MET A 435 -12.37 15.79 -41.70
CA MET A 435 -12.65 14.82 -40.63
C MET A 435 -13.21 15.50 -39.38
N VAL A 436 -13.88 14.70 -38.56
CA VAL A 436 -14.37 15.09 -37.23
C VAL A 436 -13.41 14.59 -36.15
N MET A 437 -12.74 13.48 -36.41
CA MET A 437 -11.79 12.89 -35.47
C MET A 437 -10.69 12.11 -36.20
N ALA A 438 -9.49 12.19 -35.64
CA ALA A 438 -8.36 11.34 -35.96
C ALA A 438 -7.87 10.69 -34.65
N LEU A 439 -7.95 9.37 -34.55
CA LEU A 439 -7.46 8.62 -33.40
C LEU A 439 -6.24 7.79 -33.79
N MET A 440 -5.24 7.76 -32.94
CA MET A 440 -4.02 6.98 -33.06
C MET A 440 -3.90 6.03 -31.88
N GLY A 441 -3.73 4.74 -32.11
CA GLY A 441 -3.62 3.73 -31.06
C GLY A 441 -2.34 2.91 -31.20
N ASN A 442 -1.57 2.84 -30.12
CA ASN A 442 -0.47 1.89 -29.97
C ASN A 442 -0.98 0.53 -29.43
N VAL A 443 -2.18 0.53 -28.84
CA VAL A 443 -2.86 -0.67 -28.34
C VAL A 443 -4.31 -0.72 -28.82
N GLY A 444 -4.89 -1.92 -28.84
CA GLY A 444 -6.16 -2.17 -29.51
C GLY A 444 -7.42 -1.82 -28.71
N THR A 445 -7.34 -1.83 -27.38
CA THR A 445 -8.52 -1.70 -26.51
C THR A 445 -8.46 -0.47 -25.62
N ILE A 446 -9.62 0.14 -25.40
CA ILE A 446 -9.79 1.31 -24.53
C ILE A 446 -10.70 0.97 -23.34
N THR A 447 -11.08 1.98 -22.54
CA THR A 447 -11.92 1.82 -21.34
C THR A 447 -13.23 1.09 -21.70
N ALA A 448 -13.75 0.28 -20.76
CA ALA A 448 -14.93 -0.58 -20.92
C ALA A 448 -14.77 -1.79 -21.86
N GLY A 449 -13.55 -2.12 -22.30
CA GLY A 449 -13.28 -3.31 -23.12
C GLY A 449 -13.64 -3.13 -24.59
N MET A 450 -13.89 -1.89 -25.01
CA MET A 450 -14.15 -1.56 -26.40
C MET A 450 -12.87 -1.70 -27.22
N THR A 451 -12.96 -2.39 -28.36
CA THR A 451 -11.84 -2.61 -29.28
C THR A 451 -11.92 -1.60 -30.39
N LEU A 452 -11.04 -0.60 -30.35
CA LEU A 452 -10.99 0.47 -31.34
C LEU A 452 -10.09 0.10 -32.52
N PHE A 453 -8.97 -0.57 -32.23
CA PHE A 453 -8.00 -1.03 -33.23
C PHE A 453 -7.79 -2.55 -33.09
N PRO A 454 -8.60 -3.37 -33.79
CA PRO A 454 -8.56 -4.84 -33.66
C PRO A 454 -7.20 -5.46 -34.01
N ARG A 455 -6.41 -4.78 -34.85
CA ARG A 455 -5.11 -5.22 -35.33
C ARG A 455 -3.93 -4.59 -34.60
N ALA A 456 -4.17 -3.68 -33.66
CA ALA A 456 -3.09 -2.96 -33.00
C ALA A 456 -2.31 -3.88 -32.06
N THR A 457 -0.99 -3.85 -32.21
CA THR A 457 -0.07 -4.53 -31.32
C THR A 457 1.05 -3.57 -30.92
N PRO A 458 1.42 -3.46 -29.63
CA PRO A 458 2.41 -2.48 -29.20
C PRO A 458 3.85 -2.96 -29.44
N THR A 459 4.08 -3.77 -30.47
CA THR A 459 5.40 -4.39 -30.76
C THR A 459 5.70 -4.57 -32.24
N ASP A 460 4.83 -4.08 -33.13
CA ASP A 460 5.02 -4.21 -34.59
C ASP A 460 5.69 -2.99 -35.22
N GLY A 461 6.02 -1.98 -34.40
CA GLY A 461 6.63 -0.73 -34.82
C GLY A 461 5.70 0.14 -35.65
N MET A 462 4.38 -0.01 -35.50
CA MET A 462 3.36 0.78 -36.17
C MET A 462 2.42 1.43 -35.15
N VAL A 463 1.79 2.53 -35.55
CA VAL A 463 0.62 3.10 -34.86
C VAL A 463 -0.60 2.93 -35.76
N ASP A 464 -1.70 2.44 -35.20
CA ASP A 464 -2.97 2.32 -35.90
C ASP A 464 -3.72 3.64 -35.90
N LEU A 465 -4.27 4.03 -37.04
CA LEU A 465 -4.92 5.31 -37.27
C LEU A 465 -6.36 5.09 -37.73
N LEU A 466 -7.31 5.74 -37.04
CA LEU A 466 -8.72 5.81 -37.39
C LEU A 466 -9.05 7.25 -37.77
N LEU A 467 -9.37 7.47 -39.05
CA LEU A 467 -9.87 8.75 -39.55
C LEU A 467 -11.36 8.63 -39.83
N ALA A 468 -12.15 9.49 -39.19
CA ALA A 468 -13.60 9.45 -39.29
C ALA A 468 -14.20 10.83 -39.57
N ASN A 469 -15.13 10.87 -40.53
CA ASN A 469 -15.95 12.03 -40.86
C ASN A 469 -17.45 11.66 -40.97
N PRO A 470 -18.06 11.14 -39.89
CA PRO A 470 -19.48 10.75 -39.92
C PRO A 470 -20.37 11.98 -40.13
N GLY A 471 -21.08 12.03 -41.27
CA GLY A 471 -21.92 13.17 -41.65
C GLY A 471 -23.39 13.01 -41.29
N LYS A 472 -23.86 11.77 -41.07
CA LYS A 472 -25.26 11.45 -40.76
C LYS A 472 -25.37 10.59 -39.50
N VAL A 473 -26.57 10.56 -38.89
CA VAL A 473 -26.88 9.72 -37.71
C VAL A 473 -26.55 8.24 -37.95
N VAL A 474 -26.78 7.75 -39.18
CA VAL A 474 -26.46 6.37 -39.55
C VAL A 474 -24.94 6.13 -39.52
N ASP A 475 -24.13 7.09 -39.92
CA ASP A 475 -22.66 6.97 -39.90
C ASP A 475 -22.17 6.91 -38.45
N TRP A 476 -22.76 7.71 -37.55
CA TRP A 476 -22.51 7.61 -36.11
C TRP A 476 -22.90 6.24 -35.54
N ALA A 477 -24.04 5.70 -35.94
CA ALA A 477 -24.46 4.37 -35.52
C ALA A 477 -23.50 3.28 -36.02
N ARG A 478 -22.98 3.40 -37.26
CA ARG A 478 -21.94 2.50 -37.77
C ARG A 478 -20.64 2.62 -37.00
N LEU A 479 -20.18 3.82 -36.67
CA LEU A 479 -18.98 4.01 -35.85
C LEU A 479 -19.14 3.33 -34.48
N GLY A 480 -20.29 3.53 -33.83
CA GLY A 480 -20.61 2.86 -32.57
C GLY A 480 -20.64 1.34 -32.70
N ALA A 481 -21.25 0.81 -33.76
CA ALA A 481 -21.28 -0.63 -34.02
C ALA A 481 -19.88 -1.20 -34.29
N GLN A 482 -19.02 -0.50 -35.03
CA GLN A 482 -17.62 -0.88 -35.25
C GLN A 482 -16.85 -0.95 -33.93
N ILE A 483 -16.98 0.04 -33.06
CA ILE A 483 -16.31 0.08 -31.75
C ILE A 483 -16.79 -1.07 -30.84
N LEU A 484 -18.09 -1.40 -30.89
CA LEU A 484 -18.68 -2.47 -30.08
C LEU A 484 -18.32 -3.87 -30.60
N THR A 485 -18.29 -4.06 -31.92
CA THR A 485 -18.08 -5.37 -32.56
C THR A 485 -16.61 -5.65 -32.90
N GLY A 486 -15.78 -4.62 -32.97
CA GLY A 486 -14.42 -4.69 -33.49
C GLY A 486 -14.34 -5.03 -34.98
N GLN A 487 -15.45 -4.96 -35.73
CA GLN A 487 -15.48 -5.25 -37.16
C GLN A 487 -15.29 -3.96 -37.96
N GLU A 488 -14.40 -3.98 -38.94
CA GLU A 488 -14.21 -2.83 -39.84
C GLU A 488 -15.50 -2.58 -40.63
N MET A 489 -16.03 -1.35 -40.59
CA MET A 489 -17.23 -0.95 -41.32
C MET A 489 -16.91 0.06 -42.41
N GLU A 490 -17.69 0.06 -43.50
CA GLU A 490 -17.57 1.06 -44.56
C GLU A 490 -17.80 2.48 -44.04
N GLY A 491 -16.99 3.43 -44.52
CA GLY A 491 -17.08 4.85 -44.17
C GLY A 491 -15.99 5.35 -43.21
N PHE A 492 -15.14 4.46 -42.69
CA PHE A 492 -14.01 4.80 -41.82
C PHE A 492 -12.70 4.35 -42.45
N THR A 493 -11.65 5.16 -42.31
CA THR A 493 -10.31 4.75 -42.75
C THR A 493 -9.55 4.21 -41.55
N LEU A 494 -9.33 2.89 -41.53
CA LEU A 494 -8.37 2.23 -40.64
C LEU A 494 -7.08 1.98 -41.42
N THR A 495 -6.00 2.60 -40.98
CA THR A 495 -4.67 2.43 -41.58
C THR A 495 -3.62 2.33 -40.48
N ARG A 496 -2.38 2.08 -40.86
CA ARG A 496 -1.23 2.02 -39.94
C ARG A 496 -0.02 2.66 -40.59
N ALA A 497 0.82 3.29 -39.79
CA ALA A 497 2.04 3.95 -40.24
C ALA A 497 3.09 3.93 -39.13
N ARG A 498 4.35 4.19 -39.48
CA ARG A 498 5.42 4.45 -38.49
C ARG A 498 5.45 5.93 -38.09
N THR A 499 5.16 6.79 -39.05
CA THR A 499 5.10 8.24 -38.89
C THR A 499 3.78 8.75 -39.43
N VAL A 500 3.08 9.53 -38.62
CA VAL A 500 1.84 10.21 -38.99
C VAL A 500 2.05 11.71 -38.81
N LEU A 501 1.82 12.51 -39.85
CA LEU A 501 1.79 13.96 -39.77
C LEU A 501 0.39 14.45 -40.13
N ILE A 502 -0.25 15.18 -39.23
CA ILE A 502 -1.55 15.82 -39.42
C ILE A 502 -1.35 17.34 -39.34
N GLU A 503 -1.66 18.03 -40.43
CA GLU A 503 -1.62 19.49 -40.53
C GLU A 503 -3.03 20.03 -40.76
N ALA A 504 -3.64 20.56 -39.70
CA ALA A 504 -4.98 21.10 -39.69
C ALA A 504 -5.04 22.57 -40.18
N ASP A 505 -6.17 22.94 -40.77
CA ASP A 505 -6.47 24.30 -41.24
C ASP A 505 -6.63 25.32 -40.10
N ARG A 506 -6.89 24.85 -38.89
CA ARG A 506 -7.00 25.64 -37.64
C ARG A 506 -6.45 24.85 -36.44
N PRO A 507 -6.20 25.48 -35.28
CA PRO A 507 -5.90 24.74 -34.05
C PRO A 507 -7.07 23.82 -33.68
N VAL A 508 -6.78 22.55 -33.43
CA VAL A 508 -7.77 21.52 -33.06
C VAL A 508 -7.38 20.91 -31.71
N PRO A 509 -8.34 20.72 -30.78
CA PRO A 509 -8.08 20.05 -29.52
C PRO A 509 -7.52 18.64 -29.72
N PHE A 510 -6.58 18.25 -28.87
CA PHE A 510 -6.01 16.90 -28.87
C PHE A 510 -5.77 16.35 -27.45
N GLU A 511 -5.68 15.04 -27.35
CA GLU A 511 -5.43 14.30 -26.11
C GLU A 511 -4.37 13.21 -26.27
N LEU A 512 -3.74 12.85 -25.15
CA LEU A 512 -2.72 11.80 -25.05
C LEU A 512 -3.03 10.92 -23.83
N ASP A 513 -3.25 9.62 -24.06
CA ASP A 513 -3.69 8.60 -23.09
C ASP A 513 -4.87 9.04 -22.21
N GLY A 514 -5.81 9.81 -22.77
CA GLY A 514 -7.00 10.31 -22.07
C GLY A 514 -6.81 11.60 -21.26
N ASP A 515 -5.64 12.24 -21.33
CA ASP A 515 -5.42 13.58 -20.77
C ASP A 515 -5.40 14.62 -21.91
N THR A 516 -6.14 15.72 -21.75
CA THR A 516 -6.15 16.82 -22.75
C THR A 516 -4.78 17.50 -22.80
N ALA A 517 -4.29 17.74 -24.01
CA ALA A 517 -2.96 18.32 -24.26
C ALA A 517 -3.03 19.71 -24.93
N GLY A 518 -4.21 20.34 -24.92
CA GLY A 518 -4.46 21.65 -25.52
C GLY A 518 -4.98 21.53 -26.95
N SER A 519 -4.67 22.52 -27.78
CA SER A 519 -5.03 22.56 -29.20
C SER A 519 -3.79 22.77 -30.07
N THR A 520 -3.73 22.11 -31.22
CA THR A 520 -2.60 22.24 -32.14
C THR A 520 -3.05 22.20 -33.60
N ARG A 521 -2.31 22.89 -34.47
CA ARG A 521 -2.44 22.83 -35.93
C ARG A 521 -1.63 21.68 -36.51
N THR A 522 -0.49 21.36 -35.90
CA THR A 522 0.44 20.35 -36.41
C THR A 522 0.59 19.25 -35.37
N LEU A 523 0.31 18.00 -35.73
CA LEU A 523 0.56 16.86 -34.86
C LEU A 523 1.35 15.82 -35.64
N ARG A 524 2.59 15.59 -35.22
CA ARG A 524 3.47 14.56 -35.76
C ARG A 524 3.66 13.45 -34.74
N ALA A 525 3.18 12.25 -35.06
CA ALA A 525 3.36 11.05 -34.25
C ALA A 525 4.41 10.14 -34.90
N GLU A 526 5.43 9.74 -34.15
CA GLU A 526 6.50 8.84 -34.58
C GLU A 526 6.62 7.66 -33.61
N VAL A 527 6.67 6.45 -34.14
CA VAL A 527 6.80 5.23 -33.33
C VAL A 527 8.26 5.02 -32.91
N ASP A 528 8.50 5.10 -31.60
CA ASP A 528 9.74 4.70 -30.95
C ASP A 528 9.69 3.18 -30.69
N GLN A 529 10.27 2.40 -31.60
CA GLN A 529 10.25 0.93 -31.49
C GLN A 529 10.95 0.42 -30.24
N ALA A 530 10.30 -0.54 -29.55
CA ALA A 530 10.83 -1.21 -28.36
C ALA A 530 11.29 -0.24 -27.25
N ALA A 531 10.74 0.97 -27.20
CA ALA A 531 11.20 2.05 -26.34
C ALA A 531 10.99 1.81 -24.84
N LEU A 532 10.01 0.98 -24.46
CA LEU A 532 9.66 0.76 -23.06
C LEU A 532 9.71 -0.71 -22.69
N HIS A 533 10.44 -1.05 -21.64
CA HIS A 533 10.43 -2.40 -21.08
C HIS A 533 9.36 -2.53 -20.01
N VAL A 534 8.43 -3.47 -20.20
CA VAL A 534 7.32 -3.75 -19.29
C VAL A 534 7.36 -5.19 -18.78
N ILE A 535 6.90 -5.40 -17.55
CA ILE A 535 6.69 -6.74 -16.98
C ILE A 535 5.27 -7.21 -17.28
N VAL A 536 5.16 -8.32 -18.00
CA VAL A 536 3.89 -8.90 -18.47
C VAL A 536 3.78 -10.38 -18.11
N PRO A 537 2.58 -10.99 -18.16
CA PRO A 537 2.42 -12.44 -17.98
C PRO A 537 3.30 -13.23 -18.96
N ARG A 538 3.62 -14.48 -18.61
CA ARG A 538 4.40 -15.37 -19.47
C ARG A 538 3.59 -15.94 -20.62
#